data_AF-A0AAU8AIZ7-F1
#
_entry.id   AF-A0AAU8AIZ7-F1
#
_cell.length_a   1.000
_cell.length_b   1.000
_cell.length_c   1.000
_cell.angle_alpha   90.00
_cell.angle_beta   90.00
_cell.angle_gamma   90.00
#
_symmetry.space_group_name_H-M   'P 1'
#
loop_
_entity.id
_entity.type
_entity.pdbx_description
1 polymer ?
#
loop_
_entity_poly.entity_id
_entity_poly.type
_entity_poly.pdbx_seq_one_letter_code
_entity_poly.pdbx_strand_id
1 'polypeptide(L)' 'MNAMQINQTAQALYRAHGGKAEAEAAAKVRENERRGAKQEAETWRAIQAAIRQARGPLQS' A
#
# COMPACT_ATOMS: atom_id res chain seq x y z
N MET A 1 -7.32 10.03 -2.18
CA MET A 1 -7.83 8.95 -1.29
C MET A 1 -7.59 9.37 0.15
N ASN A 2 -8.53 9.12 1.08
CA ASN A 2 -8.35 9.50 2.50
C ASN A 2 -7.53 8.47 3.28
N ALA A 3 -6.87 8.90 4.37
CA ALA A 3 -6.01 8.04 5.21
C ALA A 3 -6.73 6.78 5.72
N MET A 4 -8.02 6.87 6.06
CA MET A 4 -8.84 5.72 6.43
C MET A 4 -9.00 4.69 5.32
N GLN A 5 -9.19 5.13 4.08
CA GLN A 5 -9.34 4.23 2.93
C GLN A 5 -8.01 3.54 2.63
N ILE A 6 -6.90 4.28 2.71
CA ILE A 6 -5.55 3.73 2.56
C ILE A 6 -5.29 2.63 3.59
N ASN A 7 -5.65 2.85 4.86
CA ASN A 7 -5.44 1.88 5.92
C ASN A 7 -6.35 0.63 5.75
N GLN A 8 -7.60 0.83 5.35
CA GLN A 8 -8.51 -0.28 5.02
C GLN A 8 -7.99 -1.12 3.83
N THR A 9 -7.55 -0.45 2.76
CA THR A 9 -6.96 -1.12 1.59
C THR A 9 -5.69 -1.87 1.98
N ALA A 10 -4.81 -1.26 2.77
CA ALA A 10 -3.60 -1.89 3.30
C ALA A 10 -3.92 -3.14 4.13
N GLN A 11 -4.87 -3.06 5.07
CA GLN A 11 -5.30 -4.19 5.87
C GLN A 11 -5.96 -5.29 5.05
N ALA A 12 -6.79 -4.94 4.06
CA ALA A 12 -7.41 -5.91 3.16
C ALA A 12 -6.36 -6.65 2.31
N LEU A 13 -5.40 -5.92 1.72
CA LEU A 13 -4.28 -6.48 0.98
C LEU A 13 -3.40 -7.37 1.86
N TYR A 14 -3.09 -6.91 3.08
CA TYR A 14 -2.29 -7.67 4.01
C TYR A 14 -3.00 -8.95 4.49
N ARG A 15 -4.31 -8.90 4.75
CA ARG A 15 -5.09 -10.10 5.09
C ARG A 15 -5.21 -11.07 3.91
N ALA A 16 -5.33 -10.58 2.68
CA ALA A 16 -5.48 -11.41 1.49
C ALA A 16 -4.16 -12.02 1.00
N HIS A 17 -3.06 -11.25 1.01
CA HIS A 17 -1.77 -11.63 0.42
C HIS A 17 -0.65 -11.84 1.45
N GLY A 18 -0.88 -11.52 2.73
CA GLY A 18 0.11 -11.64 3.80
C GLY A 18 1.39 -10.87 3.50
N GLY A 19 2.52 -11.58 3.55
CA GLY A 19 3.84 -11.01 3.25
C GLY A 19 4.01 -10.52 1.81
N LYS A 20 3.18 -10.99 0.85
CA LYS A 20 3.25 -10.56 -0.56
C LYS A 20 2.56 -9.21 -0.80
N ALA A 21 1.76 -8.72 0.13
CA ALA A 21 1.00 -7.47 0.00
C ALA A 21 1.91 -6.25 -0.27
N GLU A 22 3.08 -6.20 0.35
CA GLU A 22 4.07 -5.14 0.14
C GLU A 22 4.64 -5.16 -1.29
N ALA A 23 4.91 -6.36 -1.83
CA ALA A 23 5.43 -6.52 -3.18
C ALA A 23 4.39 -6.12 -4.24
N GLU A 24 3.12 -6.46 -4.02
CA GLU A 24 2.00 -6.07 -4.88
C GLU A 24 1.80 -4.54 -4.90
N ALA A 25 1.83 -3.91 -3.71
CA ALA A 25 1.74 -2.45 -3.62
C ALA A 25 2.93 -1.78 -4.33
N ALA A 26 4.15 -2.31 -4.17
CA ALA A 26 5.34 -1.81 -4.84
C ALA A 26 5.26 -1.95 -6.37
N ALA A 27 4.74 -3.08 -6.87
CA ALA A 27 4.52 -3.30 -8.30
C ALA A 27 3.51 -2.29 -8.85
N LYS A 28 2.41 -2.04 -8.13
CA LYS A 28 1.39 -1.06 -8.50
C LYS A 28 1.93 0.37 -8.55
N VAL A 29 2.80 0.78 -7.62
CA VAL A 29 3.47 2.09 -7.71
C VAL A 29 4.20 2.23 -9.04
N ARG A 30 5.05 1.25 -9.39
CA ARG A 30 5.85 1.29 -10.63
C ARG A 30 4.98 1.27 -11.89
N GLU A 31 3.91 0.48 -11.89
CA GLU A 31 2.95 0.43 -13.00
C GLU A 31 2.25 1.77 -13.21
N ASN A 32 1.82 2.43 -12.12
CA ASN A 32 1.19 3.74 -12.18
C ASN A 32 2.18 4.85 -12.59
N GLU A 33 3.43 4.79 -12.12
CA GLU A 33 4.49 5.70 -12.56
C GLU A 33 4.75 5.56 -14.07
N ARG A 34 4.81 4.32 -14.60
CA ARG A 34 4.95 4.11 -16.05
C ARG A 34 3.75 4.61 -16.86
N ARG A 35 2.55 4.48 -16.31
CA ARG A 35 1.31 4.96 -16.94
C ARG A 35 1.14 6.48 -16.83
N GLY A 36 2.01 7.18 -16.11
CA GLY A 36 1.89 8.62 -15.85
C GLY A 36 0.82 8.97 -14.80
N ALA A 37 0.24 7.97 -14.13
CA ALA A 37 -0.80 8.13 -13.12
C ALA A 37 -0.19 8.45 -11.75
N LYS A 38 0.39 9.65 -11.62
CA LYS A 38 1.11 10.09 -10.41
C LYS A 38 0.26 10.03 -9.14
N GLN A 39 -1.01 10.45 -9.21
CA GLN A 39 -1.91 10.45 -8.06
C GLN A 39 -2.21 9.03 -7.54
N GLU A 40 -2.35 8.06 -8.45
CA GLU A 40 -2.51 6.65 -8.07
C GLU A 40 -1.18 6.10 -7.51
N ALA A 41 -0.04 6.44 -8.11
CA ALA A 41 1.25 6.03 -7.59
C ALA A 41 1.50 6.52 -6.15
N GLU A 42 1.13 7.76 -5.84
CA GLU A 42 1.20 8.32 -4.47
C GLU A 42 0.26 7.58 -3.51
N THR A 43 -0.94 7.26 -3.97
CA THR A 43 -1.91 6.46 -3.20
C THR A 43 -1.35 5.06 -2.88
N TRP A 44 -0.77 4.38 -3.87
CA TRP A 44 -0.15 3.06 -3.69
C TRP A 44 1.09 3.12 -2.79
N ARG A 45 1.88 4.20 -2.83
CA ARG A 45 2.98 4.43 -1.88
C ARG A 45 2.48 4.54 -0.44
N ALA A 46 1.38 5.27 -0.22
CA ALA A 46 0.78 5.40 1.11
C ALA A 46 0.23 4.05 1.62
N ILE A 47 -0.39 3.25 0.74
CA ILE A 47 -0.84 1.87 1.05
C ILE A 47 0.36 0.99 1.42
N GLN A 48 1.45 1.03 0.64
CA GLN A 48 2.66 0.26 0.93
C GLN A 48 3.26 0.63 2.29
N ALA A 49 3.30 1.91 2.64
CA ALA A 49 3.75 2.37 3.95
C ALA A 49 2.84 1.84 5.08
N ALA A 50 1.52 1.90 4.90
CA ALA A 50 0.56 1.36 5.88
C ALA A 50 0.67 -0.18 6.03
N ILE A 51 0.89 -0.93 4.95
CA ILE A 51 1.14 -2.38 5.00
C ILE A 51 2.42 -2.67 5.80
N ARG A 52 3.48 -1.90 5.58
CA ARG A 52 4.74 -2.05 6.31
C ARG A 52 4.56 -1.77 7.81
N GLN A 53 3.77 -0.74 8.17
CA GLN A 53 3.41 -0.47 9.56
C GLN A 53 2.55 -1.61 10.16
N ALA A 54 1.67 -2.22 9.38
CA ALA A 54 0.86 -3.37 9.81
C ALA A 54 1.69 -4.66 9.99
N ARG A 55 2.82 -4.81 9.29
CA ARG A 55 3.73 -5.98 9.39
C ARG A 55 4.65 -5.93 10.62
N GLY A 56 4.82 -4.76 11.26
CA GLY A 56 5.37 -4.59 12.62
C GLY A 56 6.52 -3.56 12.79
N PRO A 57 6.93 -3.27 14.04
CA PRO A 57 6.23 -3.61 15.28
C PRO A 57 5.18 -2.54 15.58
N LEU A 58 4.02 -2.98 16.09
CA LEU A 58 3.13 -2.17 16.90
C LEU A 58 3.99 -1.39 17.91
N GLN A 59 4.11 -0.06 17.81
CA GLN A 59 4.53 0.87 18.88
C GLN A 59 4.76 2.28 18.28
N SER A 60 4.23 3.36 18.84
CA SER A 60 3.94 3.63 20.26
C SER A 60 2.48 3.92 20.56
#